data_AF-A0A143WXZ3-F1
#
_entry.id   AF-A0A143WXZ3-F1
#
_cell.length_a   1.000
_cell.length_b   1.000
_cell.length_c   1.000
_cell.angle_alpha   90.00
_cell.angle_beta   90.00
_cell.angle_gamma   90.00
#
_symmetry.space_group_name_H-M   'P 1'
#
loop_
_entity.id
_entity.type
_entity.pdbx_description
1 polymer ?
#
loop_
_entity_poly.entity_id
_entity_poly.type
_entity_poly.pdbx_seq_one_letter_code
_entity_poly.pdbx_strand_id
1 'polypeptide(L)'
;MLGHSINPDFKIGCMQIFACAYPLTCHPDDVIQTMEEDHIFNYFTSDVQCRGKYPAYMSRYFKEHGIRIQMEKGDEDILKQGTVDFHSFSYYTSSCKSADPKKHRGDGNIIDGVPNPYLATSELGWQIDPKGLRYSLNQIYDRYQLPIMIVENGLGARDHMTEDGSIHDDYRIAYLKGHIEQMHEAICDGVELIGYTPWGCIDLVSASTGEMAKRYGFIYVDYHDDGSGNLSRHPKDSYHWYKKVIASNGEEL
;
A
#
# COMPACT_ATOMS: atom_id res chain seq x y z
N MET A 1 -15.80 16.91 -15.94
CA MET A 1 -15.41 15.48 -15.85
C MET A 1 -16.63 14.61 -15.71
N LEU A 2 -16.64 13.41 -16.33
CA LEU A 2 -17.85 12.57 -16.44
C LEU A 2 -18.47 12.23 -15.08
N GLY A 3 -17.66 11.82 -14.09
CA GLY A 3 -18.14 11.48 -12.75
C GLY A 3 -18.92 12.61 -12.08
N HIS A 4 -18.35 13.81 -11.98
CA HIS A 4 -19.03 14.97 -11.37
C HIS A 4 -20.20 15.51 -12.20
N SER A 5 -20.24 15.28 -13.52
CA SER A 5 -21.42 15.61 -14.33
C SER A 5 -22.61 14.68 -14.07
N ILE A 6 -22.35 13.44 -13.63
CA ILE A 6 -23.38 12.48 -13.22
C ILE A 6 -23.87 12.82 -11.82
N ASN A 7 -22.95 13.06 -10.89
CA ASN A 7 -23.26 13.51 -9.54
C ASN A 7 -22.12 14.40 -8.99
N PRO A 8 -22.38 15.69 -8.71
CA PRO A 8 -21.36 16.61 -8.21
C PRO A 8 -20.87 16.27 -6.79
N ASP A 9 -21.60 15.44 -6.04
CA ASP A 9 -21.23 15.06 -4.67
C ASP A 9 -20.22 13.90 -4.60
N PHE A 10 -19.95 13.23 -5.72
CA PHE A 10 -18.98 12.14 -5.75
C PHE A 10 -17.57 12.61 -5.39
N LYS A 11 -16.87 11.77 -4.62
CA LYS A 11 -15.44 11.86 -4.37
C LYS A 11 -14.75 10.74 -5.12
N ILE A 12 -13.87 11.08 -6.06
CA ILE A 12 -13.22 10.16 -6.97
C ILE A 12 -11.71 10.23 -6.74
N GLY A 13 -11.12 9.13 -6.28
CA GLY A 13 -9.70 9.02 -6.00
C GLY A 13 -8.93 8.30 -7.09
N CYS A 14 -7.60 8.45 -7.07
CA CYS A 14 -6.69 7.50 -7.74
C CYS A 14 -6.43 6.30 -6.83
N MET A 15 -5.87 5.21 -7.35
CA MET A 15 -5.32 4.11 -6.55
C MET A 15 -3.89 3.83 -6.98
N GLN A 16 -2.95 3.81 -6.04
CA GLN A 16 -1.54 3.51 -6.29
C GLN A 16 -1.01 2.46 -5.33
N ILE A 17 -0.08 1.62 -5.80
CA ILE A 17 0.78 0.86 -4.89
C ILE A 17 1.90 1.81 -4.48
N PHE A 18 1.97 2.19 -3.20
CA PHE A 18 3.06 3.05 -2.73
C PHE A 18 4.24 2.20 -2.28
N ALA A 19 5.29 2.19 -3.08
CA ALA A 19 6.52 1.48 -2.82
C ALA A 19 7.43 2.32 -1.91
N CYS A 20 7.20 2.26 -0.59
CA CYS A 20 8.02 3.01 0.37
C CYS A 20 9.49 2.62 0.27
N ALA A 21 10.32 3.58 -0.15
CA ALA A 21 11.74 3.36 -0.41
C ALA A 21 12.61 4.21 0.52
N TYR A 22 13.61 3.58 1.13
CA TYR A 22 14.65 4.26 1.90
C TYR A 22 16.00 4.14 1.18
N PRO A 23 16.91 5.12 1.29
CA PRO A 23 18.30 4.87 0.92
C PRO A 23 18.90 3.88 1.91
N LEU A 24 19.62 2.86 1.40
CA LEU A 24 20.26 1.86 2.26
C LEU A 24 21.33 2.49 3.16
N THR A 25 22.02 3.51 2.66
CA THR A 25 23.02 4.28 3.39
C THR A 25 22.88 5.77 3.12
N CYS A 26 23.56 6.62 3.89
CA CYS A 26 23.63 8.06 3.61
C CYS A 26 24.56 8.41 2.43
N HIS A 27 25.06 7.43 1.67
CA HIS A 27 25.86 7.69 0.49
C HIS A 27 25.03 8.48 -0.54
N PRO A 28 25.54 9.60 -1.10
CA PRO A 28 24.78 10.45 -2.01
C PRO A 28 24.15 9.69 -3.19
N ASP A 29 24.86 8.70 -3.74
CA ASP A 29 24.34 7.90 -4.85
C ASP A 29 23.14 7.00 -4.44
N ASP A 30 23.11 6.48 -3.20
CA ASP A 30 21.96 5.73 -2.69
C ASP A 30 20.74 6.66 -2.52
N VAL A 31 20.99 7.90 -2.09
CA VAL A 31 19.94 8.93 -1.96
C VAL A 31 19.37 9.33 -3.33
N ILE A 32 20.24 9.57 -4.32
CA ILE A 32 19.81 9.90 -5.68
C ILE A 32 19.04 8.74 -6.30
N GLN A 33 19.51 7.50 -6.17
CA GLN A 33 18.80 6.35 -6.69
C GLN A 33 17.42 6.19 -6.05
N THR A 34 17.31 6.37 -4.73
CA THR A 34 16.02 6.32 -4.04
C THR A 34 15.06 7.36 -4.61
N MET A 35 15.53 8.60 -4.81
CA MET A 35 14.73 9.68 -5.40
C MET A 35 14.27 9.35 -6.83
N GLU A 36 15.16 8.79 -7.67
CA GLU A 36 14.83 8.41 -9.04
C GLU A 36 13.79 7.28 -9.08
N GLU A 37 13.90 6.29 -8.20
CA GLU A 37 12.91 5.22 -8.09
C GLU A 37 11.55 5.75 -7.62
N ASP A 38 11.52 6.64 -6.63
CA ASP A 38 10.32 7.33 -6.16
C ASP A 38 9.63 8.13 -7.27
N HIS A 39 10.41 8.87 -8.08
CA HIS A 39 9.90 9.62 -9.22
C HIS A 39 9.14 8.74 -10.21
N ILE A 40 9.65 7.54 -10.50
CA ILE A 40 9.07 6.62 -11.48
C ILE A 40 7.91 5.81 -10.88
N PHE A 41 8.13 5.15 -9.74
CA PHE A 41 7.18 4.20 -9.17
C PHE A 41 6.03 4.87 -8.43
N ASN A 42 6.33 5.91 -7.64
CA ASN A 42 5.35 6.49 -6.72
C ASN A 42 4.74 7.78 -7.28
N TYR A 43 5.56 8.68 -7.83
CA TYR A 43 5.12 10.04 -8.10
C TYR A 43 4.70 10.31 -9.54
N PHE A 44 5.17 9.57 -10.54
CA PHE A 44 4.86 9.90 -11.94
C PHE A 44 3.34 9.87 -12.24
N THR A 45 2.71 8.72 -12.06
CA THR A 45 1.26 8.52 -12.26
C THR A 45 0.43 9.32 -11.26
N SER A 46 0.91 9.46 -10.03
CA SER A 46 0.28 10.27 -8.98
C SER A 46 0.29 11.75 -9.31
N ASP A 47 1.40 12.31 -9.82
CA ASP A 47 1.49 13.70 -10.24
C ASP A 47 0.55 13.99 -11.40
N VAL A 48 0.40 13.07 -12.35
CA VAL A 48 -0.57 13.23 -13.45
C VAL A 48 -2.00 13.24 -12.90
N GLN A 49 -2.37 12.30 -12.02
CA GLN A 49 -3.73 12.18 -11.49
C GLN A 49 -4.09 13.28 -10.47
N CYS A 50 -3.14 13.73 -9.65
CA CYS A 50 -3.38 14.70 -8.59
C CYS A 50 -3.12 16.15 -9.04
N ARG A 51 -2.19 16.37 -9.97
CA ARG A 51 -1.77 17.72 -10.43
C ARG A 51 -2.14 17.99 -11.89
N GLY A 52 -2.65 17.00 -12.61
CA GLY A 52 -3.18 17.15 -13.96
C GLY A 52 -2.12 17.45 -15.02
N LYS A 53 -0.85 17.09 -14.77
CA LYS A 53 0.25 17.32 -15.72
C LYS A 53 1.39 16.33 -15.53
N TYR A 54 2.13 16.08 -16.60
CA TYR A 54 3.37 15.32 -16.54
C TYR A 54 4.42 16.08 -15.70
N PRO A 55 5.08 15.41 -14.74
CA PRO A 55 6.15 16.05 -13.97
C PRO A 55 7.42 16.25 -14.82
N ALA A 56 8.12 17.35 -14.57
CA ALA A 56 9.27 17.77 -15.40
C ALA A 56 10.43 16.76 -15.41
N TYR A 57 10.65 16.03 -14.32
CA TYR A 57 11.69 15.01 -14.25
C TYR A 57 11.49 13.88 -15.27
N MET A 58 10.25 13.63 -15.72
CA MET A 58 9.96 12.61 -16.72
C MET A 58 10.41 13.00 -18.12
N SER A 59 10.59 14.29 -18.42
CA SER A 59 11.09 14.72 -19.73
C SER A 59 12.48 14.14 -20.02
N ARG A 60 13.33 14.04 -19.00
CA ARG A 60 14.66 13.40 -19.11
C ARG A 60 14.49 11.90 -19.34
N TYR A 61 13.70 11.24 -18.50
CA TYR A 61 13.44 9.81 -18.61
C TYR A 61 12.94 9.42 -20.01
N PHE A 62 11.93 10.13 -20.53
CA PHE A 62 11.39 9.87 -21.86
C PHE A 62 12.43 10.05 -22.97
N LYS A 63 13.24 11.11 -22.90
CA LYS A 63 14.29 11.36 -23.88
C LYS A 63 15.34 10.25 -23.88
N GLU A 64 15.81 9.83 -22.70
CA GLU A 64 16.84 8.79 -22.56
C GLU A 64 16.36 7.41 -23.02
N HIS A 65 15.05 7.14 -22.92
CA HIS A 65 14.45 5.87 -23.34
C HIS A 65 13.81 5.93 -24.73
N GLY A 66 13.97 7.03 -25.48
CA GLY A 66 13.37 7.19 -26.80
C GLY A 66 11.82 7.18 -26.79
N ILE A 67 11.20 7.50 -25.66
CA ILE A 67 9.75 7.52 -25.50
C ILE A 67 9.22 8.85 -26.02
N ARG A 68 8.27 8.79 -26.95
CA ARG A 68 7.55 9.96 -27.46
C ARG A 68 6.07 9.84 -27.10
N ILE A 69 5.61 10.68 -26.19
CA ILE A 69 4.18 10.81 -25.89
C ILE A 69 3.52 11.55 -27.06
N GLN A 70 2.54 10.90 -27.69
CA GLN A 70 1.66 11.55 -28.65
C GLN A 70 0.51 12.17 -27.86
N MET A 71 0.40 13.50 -27.90
CA MET A 71 -0.72 14.23 -27.30
C MET A 71 -1.54 14.88 -28.41
N GLU A 72 -2.85 14.78 -28.29
CA GLU A 72 -3.80 15.49 -29.14
C GLU A 72 -4.08 16.90 -28.58
N LYS A 73 -4.66 17.76 -29.43
CA LYS A 73 -5.07 19.09 -29.01
C LYS A 73 -6.18 18.97 -27.96
N GLY A 74 -5.89 19.39 -26.73
CA GLY A 74 -6.83 19.40 -25.61
C GLY A 74 -6.50 18.42 -24.49
N ASP A 75 -5.58 17.47 -24.72
CA ASP A 75 -5.21 16.48 -23.70
C ASP A 75 -4.70 17.11 -22.41
N GLU A 76 -3.85 18.15 -22.51
CA GLU A 76 -3.35 18.87 -21.33
C GLU A 76 -4.47 19.53 -20.51
N ASP A 77 -5.50 20.06 -21.18
CA ASP A 77 -6.63 20.69 -20.51
C ASP A 77 -7.52 19.63 -19.85
N ILE A 78 -7.70 18.47 -20.50
CA ILE A 78 -8.42 17.33 -19.94
C ILE A 78 -7.72 16.83 -18.67
N LEU A 79 -6.40 16.67 -18.69
CA LEU A 79 -5.64 16.25 -17.51
C LEU A 79 -5.76 17.26 -16.37
N LYS A 80 -5.61 18.56 -16.65
CA LYS A 80 -5.73 19.62 -15.63
C LYS A 80 -7.12 19.71 -15.01
N GLN A 81 -8.17 19.50 -15.80
CA GLN A 81 -9.56 19.51 -15.32
C GLN A 81 -9.97 18.19 -14.67
N GLY A 82 -9.18 17.14 -14.87
CA GLY A 82 -9.46 15.75 -14.51
C GLY A 82 -8.80 15.25 -13.24
N THR A 83 -8.36 16.14 -12.35
CA THR A 83 -7.67 15.76 -11.12
C THR A 83 -8.60 15.09 -10.11
N VAL A 84 -8.03 14.19 -9.30
CA VAL A 84 -8.75 13.43 -8.29
C VAL A 84 -9.10 14.26 -7.04
N ASP A 85 -10.13 13.85 -6.32
CA ASP A 85 -10.61 14.50 -5.08
C ASP A 85 -9.82 14.06 -3.83
N PHE A 86 -9.23 12.87 -3.86
CA PHE A 86 -8.41 12.32 -2.78
C PHE A 86 -7.35 11.37 -3.35
N HIS A 87 -6.26 11.18 -2.63
CA HIS A 87 -5.23 10.20 -2.97
C HIS A 87 -5.51 8.89 -2.25
N SER A 88 -5.50 7.75 -2.95
CA SER A 88 -5.59 6.46 -2.28
C SER A 88 -4.45 5.54 -2.67
N PHE A 89 -4.01 4.74 -1.69
CA PHE A 89 -2.89 3.83 -1.88
C PHE A 89 -3.00 2.55 -1.07
N SER A 90 -2.29 1.54 -1.52
CA SER A 90 -2.00 0.32 -0.77
C SER A 90 -0.61 0.39 -0.13
N TYR A 91 -0.47 -0.13 1.08
CA TYR A 91 0.82 -0.25 1.79
C TYR A 91 0.98 -1.63 2.41
N TYR A 92 2.17 -2.22 2.26
CA TYR A 92 2.48 -3.54 2.82
C TYR A 92 3.86 -3.63 3.46
N THR A 93 4.87 -3.00 2.85
CA THR A 93 6.28 -3.08 3.26
C THR A 93 7.06 -1.88 2.75
N SER A 94 8.24 -1.64 3.32
CA SER A 94 9.29 -0.78 2.74
C SER A 94 10.39 -1.61 2.08
N SER A 95 11.24 -0.98 1.26
CA SER A 95 12.54 -1.54 0.82
C SER A 95 13.66 -0.49 0.88
N CYS A 96 14.92 -0.95 0.91
CA CYS A 96 16.08 -0.07 0.82
C CYS A 96 16.67 -0.05 -0.60
N LYS A 97 17.16 1.10 -1.07
CA LYS A 97 17.78 1.27 -2.41
C LYS A 97 19.27 1.56 -2.27
N SER A 98 20.04 1.05 -3.22
CA SER A 98 21.50 1.15 -3.22
C SER A 98 22.04 1.25 -4.64
N ALA A 99 22.96 2.19 -4.85
CA ALA A 99 23.70 2.37 -6.11
C ALA A 99 24.84 1.38 -6.28
N ASP A 100 25.24 0.68 -5.21
CA ASP A 100 26.20 -0.41 -5.30
C ASP A 100 25.57 -1.64 -5.99
N PRO A 101 26.00 -2.01 -7.21
CA PRO A 101 25.43 -3.14 -7.95
C PRO A 101 25.70 -4.49 -7.29
N LYS A 102 26.61 -4.55 -6.30
CA LYS A 102 26.91 -5.78 -5.56
C LYS A 102 25.89 -6.07 -4.45
N LYS A 103 25.18 -5.05 -3.97
CA LYS A 103 24.15 -5.22 -2.95
C LYS A 103 22.91 -5.79 -3.65
N HIS A 104 22.62 -7.05 -3.34
CA HIS A 104 21.62 -7.85 -4.06
C HIS A 104 20.25 -7.16 -4.05
N ARG A 105 19.66 -7.08 -5.24
CA ARG A 105 18.21 -6.89 -5.41
C ARG A 105 17.54 -8.14 -4.84
N GLY A 106 16.69 -7.99 -3.83
CA GLY A 106 15.99 -9.11 -3.22
C GLY A 106 15.12 -9.81 -4.27
N ASP A 107 15.24 -11.13 -4.36
CA ASP A 107 14.35 -11.93 -5.19
C ASP A 107 12.94 -11.92 -4.56
N GLY A 108 11.93 -11.43 -5.30
CA GLY A 108 10.57 -11.96 -5.14
C GLY A 108 9.44 -11.05 -4.67
N ASN A 109 9.46 -9.72 -4.90
CA ASN A 109 8.27 -8.89 -4.71
C ASN A 109 8.09 -7.81 -5.79
N ILE A 110 6.88 -7.27 -5.92
CA ILE A 110 6.55 -6.12 -6.79
C ILE A 110 7.44 -4.91 -6.47
N ILE A 111 7.88 -4.81 -5.22
CA ILE A 111 8.79 -3.78 -4.71
C ILE A 111 10.20 -4.38 -4.65
N ASP A 112 11.01 -4.09 -5.69
CA ASP A 112 12.44 -4.44 -5.74
C ASP A 112 13.23 -3.70 -4.64
N GLY A 113 14.38 -4.21 -4.22
CA GLY A 113 15.27 -3.53 -3.27
C GLY A 113 16.05 -4.45 -2.34
N VAL A 114 16.89 -3.84 -1.52
CA VAL A 114 17.70 -4.48 -0.48
C VAL A 114 16.88 -4.58 0.81
N PRO A 115 16.88 -5.71 1.52
CA PRO A 115 16.24 -5.82 2.83
C PRO A 115 16.83 -4.81 3.82
N ASN A 116 15.97 -4.12 4.55
CA ASN A 116 16.38 -3.22 5.62
C ASN A 116 16.85 -4.03 6.84
N PRO A 117 18.11 -3.91 7.31
CA PRO A 117 18.64 -4.72 8.41
C PRO A 117 18.01 -4.42 9.78
N TYR A 118 17.20 -3.36 9.89
CA TYR A 118 16.56 -2.94 11.14
C TYR A 118 15.12 -3.45 11.30
N LEU A 119 14.57 -4.10 10.27
CA LEU A 119 13.18 -4.56 10.27
C LEU A 119 13.07 -6.06 10.54
N ALA A 120 12.05 -6.43 11.28
CA ALA A 120 11.62 -7.82 11.39
C ALA A 120 10.95 -8.28 10.09
N THR A 121 10.95 -9.60 9.88
CA THR A 121 10.39 -10.23 8.69
C THR A 121 9.33 -11.24 9.09
N SER A 122 8.20 -11.25 8.40
CA SER A 122 7.14 -12.26 8.55
C SER A 122 7.62 -13.64 8.10
N GLU A 123 6.85 -14.68 8.43
CA GLU A 123 7.13 -16.07 7.99
C GLU A 123 7.27 -16.18 6.46
N LEU A 124 6.50 -15.39 5.71
CA LEU A 124 6.52 -15.39 4.25
C LEU A 124 7.55 -14.42 3.65
N GLY A 125 8.50 -13.91 4.45
CA GLY A 125 9.62 -13.11 3.94
C GLY A 125 9.34 -11.62 3.76
N TRP A 126 8.16 -11.12 4.13
CA TRP A 126 7.82 -9.70 4.02
C TRP A 126 8.31 -8.92 5.23
N GLN A 127 9.02 -7.80 5.02
CA GLN A 127 9.44 -6.93 6.11
C GLN A 127 8.24 -6.20 6.72
N ILE A 128 8.23 -6.08 8.04
CA ILE A 128 7.14 -5.43 8.78
C ILE A 128 7.62 -4.05 9.19
N ASP A 129 7.12 -3.01 8.50
CA ASP A 129 7.47 -1.62 8.78
C ASP A 129 6.23 -0.75 8.98
N PRO A 130 5.67 -0.68 10.19
CA PRO A 130 4.57 0.24 10.46
C PRO A 130 4.99 1.71 10.36
N LYS A 131 6.26 2.05 10.64
CA LYS A 131 6.72 3.45 10.56
C LYS A 131 6.84 3.92 9.11
N GLY A 132 7.12 3.01 8.18
CA GLY A 132 7.06 3.29 6.75
C GLY A 132 5.66 3.68 6.27
N LEU A 133 4.59 3.24 6.94
CA LEU A 133 3.24 3.74 6.65
C LEU A 133 3.09 5.22 7.03
N ARG A 134 3.52 5.61 8.24
CA ARG A 134 3.53 7.02 8.67
C ARG A 134 4.39 7.88 7.73
N TYR A 135 5.58 7.40 7.36
CA TYR A 135 6.45 8.07 6.41
C TYR A 135 5.75 8.28 5.06
N SER A 136 5.13 7.23 4.52
CA SER A 136 4.41 7.29 3.25
C SER A 136 3.23 8.27 3.29
N LEU A 137 2.43 8.23 4.37
CA LEU A 137 1.31 9.15 4.58
C LEU A 137 1.76 10.61 4.55
N ASN A 138 2.80 10.95 5.31
CA ASN A 138 3.36 12.31 5.34
C ASN A 138 3.92 12.71 3.96
N GLN A 139 4.69 11.85 3.29
CA GLN A 139 5.25 12.12 1.96
C GLN A 139 4.17 12.40 0.92
N ILE A 140 3.10 11.61 0.91
CA ILE A 140 1.97 11.80 -0.01
C ILE A 140 1.24 13.10 0.34
N TYR A 141 0.94 13.32 1.62
CA TYR A 141 0.18 14.48 2.05
C TYR A 141 0.94 15.79 1.80
N ASP A 142 2.20 15.89 2.19
CA ASP A 142 3.04 17.06 1.96
C ASP A 142 3.16 17.40 0.46
N ARG A 143 3.17 16.36 -0.39
CA ARG A 143 3.30 16.53 -1.83
C ARG A 143 2.01 17.04 -2.50
N TYR A 144 0.85 16.51 -2.10
CA TYR A 144 -0.40 16.73 -2.84
C TYR A 144 -1.42 17.58 -2.07
N GLN A 145 -1.36 17.60 -0.75
CA GLN A 145 -2.30 18.30 0.14
C GLN A 145 -3.75 17.94 -0.19
N LEU A 146 -3.97 16.66 -0.52
CA LEU A 146 -5.28 16.06 -0.74
C LEU A 146 -5.60 15.11 0.42
N PRO A 147 -6.88 14.91 0.76
CA PRO A 147 -7.28 13.84 1.67
C PRO A 147 -6.73 12.49 1.21
N ILE A 148 -6.41 11.61 2.16
CA ILE A 148 -5.80 10.31 1.89
C ILE A 148 -6.70 9.18 2.35
N MET A 149 -6.83 8.12 1.56
CA MET A 149 -7.47 6.87 1.96
C MET A 149 -6.50 5.71 1.78
N ILE A 150 -6.24 4.94 2.85
CA ILE A 150 -5.51 3.68 2.73
C ILE A 150 -6.53 2.63 2.30
N VAL A 151 -6.45 2.21 1.03
CA VAL A 151 -7.42 1.28 0.45
C VAL A 151 -6.99 -0.18 0.59
N GLU A 152 -5.72 -0.44 0.89
CA GLU A 152 -5.24 -1.77 1.24
C GLU A 152 -4.07 -1.72 2.22
N ASN A 153 -4.13 -2.56 3.25
CA ASN A 153 -3.01 -2.89 4.13
C ASN A 153 -3.35 -4.19 4.86
N GLY A 154 -2.41 -5.13 4.95
CA GLY A 154 -2.69 -6.39 5.63
C GLY A 154 -1.52 -7.37 5.57
N LEU A 155 -1.65 -8.46 6.33
CA LEU A 155 -0.63 -9.49 6.43
C LEU A 155 -1.19 -10.83 5.92
N GLY A 156 -0.57 -11.32 4.85
CA GLY A 156 -0.79 -12.68 4.38
C GLY A 156 0.03 -13.66 5.23
N ALA A 157 -0.60 -14.67 5.78
CA ALA A 157 0.04 -15.70 6.60
C ALA A 157 -0.68 -17.05 6.44
N ARG A 158 -0.09 -18.12 6.98
CA ARG A 158 -0.73 -19.43 7.03
C ARG A 158 -1.53 -19.50 8.33
N ASP A 159 -2.86 -19.54 8.22
CA ASP A 159 -3.72 -19.70 9.39
C ASP A 159 -4.09 -21.17 9.60
N HIS A 160 -4.17 -21.58 10.86
CA HIS A 160 -4.56 -22.93 11.27
C HIS A 160 -5.82 -22.89 12.13
N MET A 161 -6.80 -23.72 11.79
CA MET A 161 -7.98 -23.93 12.61
C MET A 161 -7.70 -24.97 13.67
N THR A 162 -8.02 -24.66 14.93
CA THR A 162 -7.89 -25.57 16.07
C THR A 162 -9.04 -26.57 16.11
N GLU A 163 -8.95 -27.59 16.96
CA GLU A 163 -9.96 -28.66 17.08
C GLU A 163 -11.37 -28.14 17.46
N ASP A 164 -11.43 -27.02 18.19
CA ASP A 164 -12.67 -26.35 18.60
C ASP A 164 -13.23 -25.38 17.53
N GLY A 165 -12.55 -25.25 16.39
CA GLY A 165 -12.96 -24.36 15.29
C GLY A 165 -12.45 -22.92 15.40
N SER A 166 -11.65 -22.61 16.42
CA SER A 166 -11.03 -21.29 16.61
C SER A 166 -9.84 -21.07 15.64
N ILE A 167 -9.52 -19.81 15.35
CA ILE A 167 -8.34 -19.43 14.54
C ILE A 167 -7.61 -18.30 15.28
N HIS A 168 -6.47 -18.65 15.87
CA HIS A 168 -5.63 -17.73 16.63
C HIS A 168 -4.62 -17.05 15.71
N ASP A 169 -4.85 -15.78 15.38
CA ASP A 169 -4.06 -14.99 14.45
C ASP A 169 -3.45 -13.73 15.07
N ASP A 170 -2.88 -13.86 16.27
CA ASP A 170 -2.24 -12.77 17.02
C ASP A 170 -1.18 -12.01 16.22
N TYR A 171 -0.48 -12.67 15.29
CA TYR A 171 0.49 -12.02 14.39
C TYR A 171 -0.19 -11.00 13.47
N ARG A 172 -1.42 -11.26 13.04
CA ARG A 172 -2.20 -10.36 12.18
C ARG A 172 -2.69 -9.17 13.00
N ILE A 173 -3.15 -9.42 14.22
CA ILE A 173 -3.50 -8.36 15.17
C ILE A 173 -2.28 -7.46 15.43
N ALA A 174 -1.13 -8.03 15.77
CA ALA A 174 0.10 -7.27 16.03
C ALA A 174 0.55 -6.43 14.83
N TYR A 175 0.49 -7.00 13.61
CA TYR A 175 0.77 -6.26 12.38
C TYR A 175 -0.16 -5.07 12.21
N LEU A 176 -1.48 -5.30 12.21
CA LEU A 176 -2.47 -4.25 11.96
C LEU A 176 -2.44 -3.19 13.06
N LYS A 177 -2.32 -3.60 14.33
CA LYS A 177 -2.19 -2.70 15.47
C LYS A 177 -1.02 -1.72 15.29
N GLY A 178 0.18 -2.22 14.98
CA GLY A 178 1.34 -1.35 14.79
C GLY A 178 1.16 -0.35 13.65
N HIS A 179 0.47 -0.74 12.57
CA HIS A 179 0.18 0.17 11.45
C HIS A 179 -0.88 1.21 11.83
N ILE A 180 -1.93 0.82 12.55
CA ILE A 180 -2.98 1.74 13.01
C ILE A 180 -2.43 2.76 14.02
N GLU A 181 -1.52 2.34 14.92
CA GLU A 181 -0.80 3.26 15.81
C GLU A 181 -0.03 4.32 15.00
N GLN A 182 0.65 3.92 13.92
CA GLN A 182 1.38 4.85 13.06
C GLN A 182 0.48 5.70 12.15
N MET A 183 -0.73 5.23 11.82
CA MET A 183 -1.76 6.06 11.18
C MET A 183 -2.23 7.18 12.12
N HIS A 184 -2.47 6.87 13.39
CA HIS A 184 -2.84 7.87 14.39
C HIS A 184 -1.75 8.94 14.52
N GLU A 185 -0.49 8.52 14.60
CA GLU A 185 0.64 9.45 14.61
C GLU A 185 0.69 10.35 13.36
N ALA A 186 0.41 9.81 12.17
CA ALA A 186 0.33 10.62 10.94
C ALA A 186 -0.83 11.63 10.96
N ILE A 187 -1.98 11.26 11.54
CA ILE A 187 -3.10 12.21 11.76
C ILE A 187 -2.64 13.33 12.69
N CYS A 188 -1.90 13.01 13.76
CA CYS A 188 -1.30 14.00 14.67
C CYS A 188 -0.24 14.89 13.99
N ASP A 189 0.48 14.36 12.99
CA ASP A 189 1.39 15.15 12.14
C ASP A 189 0.64 16.15 11.23
N GLY A 190 -0.67 15.96 11.05
CA GLY A 190 -1.55 16.83 10.26
C GLY A 190 -2.09 16.21 8.97
N VAL A 191 -1.86 14.91 8.74
CA VAL A 191 -2.38 14.20 7.57
C VAL A 191 -3.91 14.05 7.66
N GLU A 192 -4.62 14.49 6.62
CA GLU A 192 -6.06 14.28 6.49
C GLU A 192 -6.37 12.85 5.99
N LEU A 193 -6.36 11.88 6.91
CA LEU A 193 -6.67 10.48 6.62
C LEU A 193 -8.18 10.23 6.76
N ILE A 194 -8.85 9.96 5.64
CA ILE A 194 -10.32 9.83 5.55
C ILE A 194 -10.81 8.37 5.60
N GLY A 195 -9.92 7.39 5.55
CA GLY A 195 -10.32 5.99 5.63
C GLY A 195 -9.15 4.99 5.63
N TYR A 196 -9.45 3.81 6.15
CA TYR A 196 -8.55 2.65 6.20
C TYR A 196 -9.34 1.38 5.97
N THR A 197 -8.99 0.62 4.92
CA THR A 197 -9.65 -0.65 4.58
C THR A 197 -8.62 -1.78 4.54
N PRO A 198 -8.54 -2.61 5.61
CA PRO A 198 -7.64 -3.75 5.63
C PRO A 198 -7.86 -4.69 4.44
N TRP A 199 -6.77 -5.19 3.88
CA TRP A 199 -6.82 -6.03 2.69
C TRP A 199 -7.37 -7.42 2.99
N GLY A 200 -8.26 -7.86 2.11
CA GLY A 200 -8.79 -9.22 2.12
C GLY A 200 -9.65 -9.51 3.35
N CYS A 201 -10.60 -8.64 3.71
CA CYS A 201 -11.45 -8.74 4.91
C CYS A 201 -12.07 -10.14 5.17
N ILE A 202 -12.25 -10.93 4.11
CA ILE A 202 -12.53 -12.37 4.10
C ILE A 202 -11.43 -13.07 3.30
N ASP A 203 -11.06 -14.30 3.70
CA ASP A 203 -10.10 -15.09 2.94
C ASP A 203 -10.51 -15.23 1.47
N LEU A 204 -9.51 -15.10 0.60
CA LEU A 204 -9.62 -15.05 -0.84
C LEU A 204 -8.42 -15.72 -1.50
N VAL A 205 -8.55 -16.03 -2.78
CA VAL A 205 -7.45 -16.56 -3.59
C VAL A 205 -6.37 -15.50 -3.76
N SER A 206 -5.14 -15.81 -3.34
CA SER A 206 -4.03 -14.85 -3.41
C SER A 206 -3.75 -14.43 -4.85
N ALA A 207 -3.47 -13.14 -5.06
CA ALA A 207 -3.13 -12.64 -6.40
C ALA A 207 -1.73 -13.11 -6.86
N SER A 208 -0.79 -13.30 -5.92
CA SER A 208 0.60 -13.64 -6.22
C SER A 208 0.82 -15.11 -6.56
N THR A 209 0.11 -16.02 -5.87
CA THR A 209 0.34 -17.47 -6.00
C THR A 209 -0.90 -18.23 -6.45
N GLY A 210 -2.09 -17.61 -6.44
CA GLY A 210 -3.34 -18.30 -6.75
C GLY A 210 -3.76 -19.29 -5.66
N GLU A 211 -3.23 -19.13 -4.45
CA GLU A 211 -3.42 -20.06 -3.33
C GLU A 211 -4.41 -19.50 -2.29
N MET A 212 -5.16 -20.38 -1.66
CA MET A 212 -5.93 -20.18 -0.44
C MET A 212 -5.07 -20.34 0.83
N ALA A 213 -3.95 -21.07 0.76
CA ALA A 213 -3.10 -21.29 1.93
C ALA A 213 -2.52 -19.99 2.52
N LYS A 214 -2.35 -18.95 1.69
CA LYS A 214 -1.97 -17.59 2.13
C LYS A 214 -3.24 -16.79 2.43
N ARG A 215 -3.54 -16.65 3.71
CA ARG A 215 -4.79 -16.06 4.23
C ARG A 215 -4.57 -14.64 4.72
N TYR A 216 -5.56 -13.79 4.50
CA TYR A 216 -5.51 -12.36 4.81
C TYR A 216 -6.62 -11.92 5.75
N GLY A 217 -7.77 -12.59 5.74
CA GLY A 217 -8.98 -11.99 6.26
C GLY A 217 -9.16 -12.06 7.75
N PHE A 218 -10.13 -11.29 8.20
CA PHE A 218 -10.73 -11.45 9.53
C PHE A 218 -11.66 -12.66 9.56
N ILE A 219 -12.19 -13.04 8.40
CA ILE A 219 -13.11 -14.16 8.23
C ILE A 219 -12.39 -15.28 7.50
N TYR A 220 -12.16 -16.40 8.19
CA TYR A 220 -11.63 -17.61 7.61
C TYR A 220 -12.65 -18.23 6.67
N VAL A 221 -12.20 -18.71 5.51
CA VAL A 221 -13.02 -19.52 4.59
C VAL A 221 -12.46 -20.95 4.56
N ASP A 222 -13.30 -21.92 4.92
CA ASP A 222 -13.00 -23.35 4.84
C ASP A 222 -12.96 -23.81 3.38
N TYR A 223 -11.84 -23.49 2.74
CA TYR A 223 -11.50 -23.88 1.37
C TYR A 223 -9.97 -23.90 1.23
N HIS A 224 -9.47 -24.90 0.53
CA HIS A 224 -8.05 -25.22 0.44
C HIS A 224 -7.59 -25.42 -1.01
N ASP A 225 -6.27 -25.41 -1.23
CA ASP A 225 -5.67 -25.49 -2.56
C ASP A 225 -5.94 -26.83 -3.28
N ASP A 226 -6.18 -27.90 -2.52
CA ASP A 226 -6.57 -29.21 -3.05
C ASP A 226 -8.08 -29.32 -3.38
N GLY A 227 -8.83 -28.23 -3.21
CA GLY A 227 -10.28 -28.17 -3.43
C GLY A 227 -11.11 -28.72 -2.27
N SER A 228 -10.49 -29.14 -1.16
CA SER A 228 -11.21 -29.52 0.06
C SER A 228 -11.78 -28.29 0.78
N GLY A 229 -12.69 -28.56 1.73
CA GLY A 229 -13.45 -27.55 2.47
C GLY A 229 -14.90 -27.43 1.98
N ASN A 230 -15.74 -26.73 2.73
CA ASN A 230 -17.18 -26.59 2.44
C ASN A 230 -17.63 -25.13 2.24
N LEU A 231 -16.69 -24.20 2.10
CA LEU A 231 -16.93 -22.76 2.03
C LEU A 231 -17.63 -22.17 3.26
N SER A 232 -17.61 -22.84 4.42
CA SER A 232 -18.07 -22.23 5.67
C SER A 232 -17.17 -21.07 6.08
N ARG A 233 -17.74 -20.12 6.83
CA ARG A 233 -17.07 -18.89 7.25
C ARG A 233 -16.96 -18.86 8.77
N HIS A 234 -15.75 -18.64 9.27
CA HIS A 234 -15.46 -18.63 10.70
C HIS A 234 -14.74 -17.32 11.06
N PRO A 235 -15.20 -16.58 12.08
CA PRO A 235 -14.47 -15.40 12.54
C PRO A 235 -13.15 -15.83 13.18
N LYS A 236 -12.05 -15.14 12.83
CA LYS A 236 -10.76 -15.29 13.50
C LYS A 236 -10.70 -14.38 14.73
N ASP A 237 -9.69 -14.52 15.57
CA ASP A 237 -9.51 -13.61 16.71
C ASP A 237 -9.40 -12.14 16.26
N SER A 238 -8.72 -11.89 15.14
CA SER A 238 -8.62 -10.57 14.51
C SER A 238 -9.96 -9.95 14.11
N TYR A 239 -10.99 -10.75 13.83
CA TYR A 239 -12.36 -10.24 13.60
C TYR A 239 -12.90 -9.55 14.85
N HIS A 240 -12.79 -10.22 15.99
CA HIS A 240 -13.30 -9.72 17.26
C HIS A 240 -12.48 -8.52 17.75
N TRP A 241 -11.16 -8.55 17.52
CA TRP A 241 -10.29 -7.41 17.75
C TRP A 241 -10.69 -6.21 16.89
N TYR A 242 -10.77 -6.35 15.56
CA TYR A 242 -11.05 -5.22 14.67
C TYR A 242 -12.47 -4.66 14.88
N LYS A 243 -13.42 -5.49 15.31
CA LYS A 243 -14.74 -5.02 15.78
C LYS A 243 -14.62 -4.03 16.93
N LYS A 244 -13.73 -4.27 17.91
CA LYS A 244 -13.49 -3.35 19.03
C LYS A 244 -12.77 -2.08 18.59
N VAL A 245 -11.81 -2.20 17.68
CA VAL A 245 -11.12 -1.05 17.06
C VAL A 245 -12.15 -0.10 16.43
N ILE A 246 -13.05 -0.63 15.58
CA ILE A 246 -14.10 0.19 14.95
C ILE A 246 -15.05 0.77 16.00
N ALA A 247 -15.52 -0.04 16.96
CA ALA A 247 -16.47 0.41 17.98
C ALA A 247 -15.92 1.51 18.89
N SER A 248 -14.60 1.52 19.11
CA SER A 248 -13.90 2.53 19.90
C SER A 248 -13.32 3.67 19.04
N ASN A 249 -13.55 3.67 17.72
CA ASN A 249 -12.92 4.60 16.79
C ASN A 249 -11.38 4.65 16.92
N GLY A 250 -10.75 3.50 17.14
CA GLY A 250 -9.30 3.37 17.24
C GLY A 250 -8.70 3.63 18.62
N GLU A 251 -9.50 3.93 19.65
CA GLU A 251 -9.00 4.15 21.02
C GLU A 251 -8.61 2.84 21.72
N GLU A 252 -9.27 1.72 21.39
CA GLU A 252 -8.93 0.39 21.91
C GLU A 252 -8.26 -0.45 20.80
N LEU A 253 -6.92 -0.56 20.88
CA LEU A 253 -6.07 -1.38 19.99
C LEU A 253 -5.46 -2.57 20.71
#